data_AF-W2Y3Q6-F1
#
_entry.id   AF-W2Y3Q6-F1
#
_cell.length_a   1.000
_cell.length_b   1.000
_cell.length_c   1.000
_cell.angle_alpha   90.00
_cell.angle_beta   90.00
_cell.angle_gamma   90.00
#
_symmetry.space_group_name_H-M   'P 1'
#
loop_
_entity.id
_entity.type
_entity.pdbx_description
1 polymer ?
#
loop_
_entity_poly.entity_id
_entity_poly.type
_entity_poly.pdbx_seq_one_letter_code
_entity_poly.pdbx_strand_id
1 'polypeptide(L)'
;MTRAKINWVFLAKDYSSYDSDMLLDSLKAYTVSMSGLSPCSLCAEPTPHNMRTRILLCKCTACKAVAPYARCPWKGRVQLCILSNVVNVSEGNKHVSPLRPTRRAHLTEEMKAFARDMCAYNHKPMNIYNGIVRRFQVGEATMPTLAMVQRFVQHFRRANLGGSDFHDDVTAKVREHAFRGTEELTQPFTFTWRSNAEGEPIVGRGSDTDSFVVGVSSKQLLLRLDREPDAYVP
;
A
#
# COMPACT_ATOMS: atom_id res chain seq x y z
N MET A 1 29.54 34.71 -3.80
CA MET A 1 29.56 33.90 -2.57
C MET A 1 30.09 32.51 -2.90
N THR A 2 31.33 32.22 -2.53
CA THR A 2 31.97 30.91 -2.72
C THR A 2 31.19 29.84 -1.96
N ARG A 3 30.73 28.81 -2.68
CA ARG A 3 29.94 27.71 -2.11
C ARG A 3 30.85 26.91 -1.18
N ALA A 4 30.71 27.10 0.14
CA ALA A 4 31.53 26.39 1.12
C ALA A 4 31.50 24.87 0.84
N LYS A 5 32.69 24.28 0.69
CA LYS A 5 32.86 22.86 0.42
C LYS A 5 32.36 22.08 1.63
N ILE A 6 31.27 21.33 1.46
CA ILE A 6 30.73 20.49 2.53
C ILE A 6 31.67 19.29 2.70
N ASN A 7 32.19 19.11 3.91
CA ASN A 7 32.89 17.89 4.28
C ASN A 7 31.84 16.81 4.60
N TRP A 8 31.85 15.71 3.84
CA TRP A 8 30.92 14.60 4.00
C TRP A 8 31.56 13.51 4.84
N VAL A 9 30.89 13.12 5.92
CA VAL A 9 31.30 12.03 6.80
C VAL A 9 30.33 10.86 6.61
N PHE A 10 30.85 9.66 6.39
CA PHE A 10 30.00 8.47 6.27
C PHE A 10 29.38 8.13 7.63
N LEU A 11 28.06 7.95 7.62
CA LEU A 11 27.31 7.32 8.71
C LEU A 11 27.20 5.81 8.47
N ALA A 12 27.09 5.41 7.21
CA ALA A 12 27.07 4.03 6.78
C ALA A 12 27.70 3.91 5.38
N LYS A 13 28.41 2.82 5.17
CA LYS A 13 29.05 2.49 3.91
C LYS A 13 28.69 1.06 3.50
N ASP A 14 28.30 0.90 2.25
CA ASP A 14 27.97 -0.36 1.58
C ASP A 14 26.84 -1.13 2.28
N TYR A 15 25.84 -0.41 2.80
CA TYR A 15 24.68 -1.00 3.48
C TYR A 15 23.69 -1.58 2.48
N SER A 16 22.92 -2.58 2.92
CA SER A 16 21.72 -3.00 2.21
C SER A 16 20.66 -1.88 2.21
N SER A 17 19.71 -1.92 1.27
CA SER A 17 18.57 -0.98 1.29
C SER A 17 17.84 -1.02 2.64
N TYR A 18 17.65 -2.21 3.20
CA TYR A 18 16.94 -2.40 4.47
C TYR A 18 17.66 -1.71 5.64
N ASP A 19 18.95 -2.00 5.83
CA ASP A 19 19.73 -1.40 6.93
C ASP A 19 19.85 0.12 6.77
N SER A 20 19.92 0.58 5.52
CA SER A 20 19.95 2.00 5.21
C SER A 20 18.63 2.70 5.56
N ASP A 21 17.49 2.06 5.33
CA ASP A 21 16.18 2.60 5.67
C ASP A 21 16.01 2.69 7.20
N MET A 22 16.46 1.68 7.94
CA MET A 22 16.49 1.73 9.41
C MET A 22 17.36 2.89 9.93
N LEU A 23 18.55 3.07 9.36
CA LEU A 23 19.44 4.18 9.72
C LEU A 23 18.79 5.52 9.38
N LEU A 24 18.23 5.66 8.19
CA LEU A 24 17.58 6.89 7.74
C LEU A 24 16.39 7.25 8.62
N ASP A 25 15.57 6.27 8.99
CA ASP A 25 14.49 6.48 9.94
C ASP A 25 15.04 7.02 11.27
N SER A 26 16.21 6.57 11.73
CA SER A 26 16.83 6.98 13.01
C SER A 26 17.29 8.44 13.06
N LEU A 27 17.43 9.07 11.89
CA LEU A 27 17.82 10.47 11.77
C LEU A 27 16.71 11.42 12.23
N LYS A 28 17.08 12.67 12.50
CA LYS A 28 16.08 13.71 12.72
C LYS A 28 15.26 13.92 11.45
N ALA A 29 13.99 14.30 11.61
CA ALA A 29 13.08 14.54 10.51
C ALA A 29 13.74 15.38 9.40
N TYR A 30 13.66 14.90 8.18
CA TYR A 30 14.29 15.50 7.00
C TYR A 30 13.33 15.54 5.82
N THR A 31 13.74 16.25 4.77
CA THR A 31 13.10 16.25 3.45
C THR A 31 14.14 16.02 2.37
N VAL A 32 13.78 15.33 1.30
CA VAL A 32 14.63 15.23 0.12
C VAL A 32 14.54 16.56 -0.64
N SER A 33 15.68 17.23 -0.82
CA SER A 33 15.75 18.51 -1.54
C SER A 33 16.12 18.35 -3.00
N MET A 34 16.87 17.31 -3.34
CA MET A 34 17.34 17.04 -4.69
C MET A 34 17.58 15.55 -4.84
N SER A 35 17.28 15.01 -6.03
CA SER A 35 17.63 13.66 -6.44
C SER A 35 18.23 13.73 -7.84
N GLY A 36 19.43 13.20 -8.03
CA GLY A 36 20.09 13.12 -9.33
C GLY A 36 20.57 11.70 -9.64
N LEU A 37 20.80 11.44 -10.92
CA LEU A 37 21.44 10.22 -11.41
C LEU A 37 22.85 10.55 -11.90
N SER A 38 23.78 9.64 -11.63
CA SER A 38 25.16 9.72 -12.13
C SER A 38 25.68 8.31 -12.36
N PRO A 39 26.75 8.13 -13.17
CA PRO A 39 27.41 6.84 -13.29
C PRO A 39 27.73 6.25 -11.91
N CYS A 40 27.47 4.95 -11.74
CA CYS A 40 27.64 4.29 -10.45
C CYS A 40 29.13 4.20 -10.09
N SER A 41 29.42 4.51 -8.83
CA SER A 41 30.74 4.33 -8.22
C SER A 41 30.65 3.63 -6.86
N LEU A 42 29.54 2.93 -6.59
CA LEU A 42 29.24 2.33 -5.29
C LEU A 42 29.52 0.83 -5.25
N CYS A 43 29.34 0.12 -6.35
CA CYS A 43 29.58 -1.32 -6.43
C CYS A 43 30.62 -1.65 -7.50
N ALA A 44 31.16 -2.86 -7.43
CA ALA A 44 32.16 -3.40 -8.37
C ALA A 44 31.55 -4.00 -9.65
N GLU A 45 30.26 -3.81 -9.88
CA GLU A 45 29.55 -4.36 -11.03
C GLU A 45 30.06 -3.73 -12.34
N PRO A 46 30.60 -4.54 -13.29
CA PRO A 46 31.26 -4.02 -14.49
C PRO A 46 30.29 -3.46 -15.54
N THR A 47 29.00 -3.84 -15.49
CA THR A 47 28.00 -3.32 -16.42
C THR A 47 27.74 -1.83 -16.16
N PRO A 48 27.75 -0.95 -17.19
CA PRO A 48 27.45 0.46 -16.99
C PRO A 48 26.02 0.66 -16.45
N HIS A 49 25.92 1.26 -15.27
CA HIS A 49 24.64 1.60 -14.65
C HIS A 49 24.77 2.88 -13.82
N ASN A 50 23.63 3.40 -13.35
CA ASN A 50 23.58 4.64 -12.60
C ASN A 50 23.44 4.39 -11.10
N MET A 51 24.02 5.27 -10.30
CA MET A 51 23.65 5.48 -8.91
C MET A 51 22.74 6.71 -8.78
N ARG A 52 21.81 6.65 -7.83
CA ARG A 52 20.97 7.78 -7.44
C ARG A 52 21.55 8.47 -6.23
N THR A 53 21.82 9.76 -6.33
CA THR A 53 22.24 10.60 -5.20
C THR A 53 21.10 11.50 -4.75
N ARG A 54 20.70 11.42 -3.48
CA ARG A 54 19.70 12.27 -2.84
C ARG A 54 20.35 13.15 -1.78
N ILE A 55 20.00 14.44 -1.78
CA ILE A 55 20.40 15.38 -0.73
C ILE A 55 19.23 15.61 0.22
N LEU A 56 19.48 15.42 1.50
CA LEU A 56 18.52 15.56 2.59
C LEU A 56 18.76 16.89 3.31
N LEU A 57 17.67 17.60 3.61
CA LEU A 57 17.69 18.80 4.44
C LEU A 57 16.91 18.57 5.73
N CYS A 58 17.37 19.16 6.82
CA CYS A 58 16.70 19.06 8.10
C CYS A 58 15.30 19.73 8.07
N LYS A 59 14.29 19.02 8.57
CA LYS A 59 12.90 19.47 8.81
C LYS A 59 12.51 19.30 10.30
N CYS A 60 13.51 19.15 11.17
CA CYS A 60 13.31 18.90 12.60
C CYS A 60 12.71 20.13 13.30
N THR A 61 11.63 19.92 14.05
CA THR A 61 10.95 20.99 14.82
C THR A 61 11.85 21.58 15.90
N ALA A 62 12.65 20.76 16.59
CA ALA A 62 13.61 21.27 17.58
C ALA A 62 14.68 22.18 16.95
N CYS A 63 15.17 21.84 15.76
CA CYS A 63 16.10 22.71 15.04
C CYS A 63 15.42 24.01 14.58
N LYS A 64 14.14 23.94 14.16
CA LYS A 64 13.34 25.10 13.78
C LYS A 64 13.05 26.02 14.97
N ALA A 65 12.88 25.48 16.17
CA ALA A 65 12.69 26.27 17.39
C ALA A 65 13.96 27.04 17.78
N VAL A 66 15.14 26.42 17.65
CA VAL A 66 16.42 27.09 17.94
C VAL A 66 16.75 28.17 16.91
N ALA A 67 16.43 27.94 15.63
CA ALA A 67 16.66 28.91 14.56
C ALA A 67 15.38 29.12 13.72
N PRO A 68 14.43 29.95 14.19
CA PRO A 68 13.13 30.14 13.52
C PRO A 68 13.24 30.76 12.13
N TYR A 69 14.21 31.66 11.93
CA TYR A 69 14.35 32.43 10.69
C TYR A 69 15.46 31.90 9.76
N ALA A 70 16.23 30.89 10.18
CA ALA A 70 17.29 30.30 9.40
C ALA A 70 17.04 28.80 9.13
N ARG A 71 17.66 28.27 8.08
CA ARG A 71 17.66 26.82 7.83
C ARG A 71 18.74 26.16 8.67
N CYS A 72 18.43 25.01 9.26
CA CYS A 72 19.43 24.18 9.91
C CYS A 72 20.53 23.80 8.89
N PRO A 73 21.83 23.95 9.23
CA PRO A 73 22.94 23.77 8.29
C PRO A 73 23.24 22.30 8.00
N TRP A 74 22.76 21.37 8.83
CA TRP A 74 22.86 19.93 8.60
C TRP A 74 22.31 19.54 7.22
N LYS A 75 23.05 18.65 6.56
CA LYS A 75 22.67 18.02 5.31
C LYS A 75 22.97 16.53 5.38
N GLY A 76 22.07 15.71 4.84
CA GLY A 76 22.33 14.30 4.58
C GLY A 76 22.59 14.08 3.09
N ARG A 77 23.32 13.02 2.77
CA ARG A 77 23.49 12.51 1.41
C ARG A 77 23.32 11.00 1.42
N VAL A 78 22.40 10.53 0.59
CA VAL A 78 22.14 9.11 0.34
C VAL A 78 22.53 8.80 -1.09
N GLN A 79 23.36 7.79 -1.28
CA GLN A 79 23.72 7.29 -2.60
C GLN A 79 23.30 5.83 -2.69
N LEU A 80 22.47 5.51 -3.67
CA LEU A 80 21.92 4.17 -3.89
C LEU A 80 22.35 3.68 -5.27
N CYS A 81 22.96 2.51 -5.35
CA CYS A 81 23.14 1.81 -6.61
C CYS A 81 21.79 1.29 -7.09
N ILE A 82 21.40 1.61 -8.33
CA ILE A 82 20.10 1.18 -8.87
C ILE A 82 20.09 -0.31 -9.21
N LEU A 83 21.26 -0.88 -9.48
CA LEU A 83 21.39 -2.28 -9.89
C LEU A 83 21.53 -3.20 -8.67
N SER A 84 22.50 -2.93 -7.81
CA SER A 84 22.84 -3.81 -6.67
C SER A 84 22.18 -3.44 -5.35
N ASN A 85 21.40 -2.35 -5.30
CA ASN A 85 20.74 -1.83 -4.08
C ASN A 85 21.69 -1.55 -2.89
N VAL A 86 22.98 -1.37 -3.17
CA VAL A 86 23.98 -0.94 -2.17
C VAL A 86 23.81 0.55 -1.88
N VAL A 87 23.83 0.91 -0.60
CA VAL A 87 23.56 2.28 -0.12
C VAL A 87 24.69 2.82 0.74
N ASN A 88 25.11 4.06 0.42
CA ASN A 88 25.96 4.88 1.27
C ASN A 88 25.16 6.03 1.87
N VAL A 89 25.24 6.20 3.19
CA VAL A 89 24.63 7.32 3.91
C VAL A 89 25.72 8.16 4.54
N SER A 90 25.67 9.47 4.31
CA SER A 90 26.65 10.42 4.83
C SER A 90 25.97 11.68 5.34
N GLU A 91 26.60 12.35 6.30
CA GLU A 91 26.16 13.64 6.81
C GLU A 91 27.22 14.72 6.58
N GLY A 92 26.75 15.96 6.46
CA GLY A 92 27.57 17.16 6.38
C GLY A 92 27.00 18.22 7.30
N ASN A 93 27.90 18.96 7.96
CA ASN A 93 27.58 19.90 9.03
C ASN A 93 26.83 19.25 10.22
N LYS A 94 26.49 20.05 11.23
CA LYS A 94 25.76 19.59 12.41
C LYS A 94 24.38 20.22 12.51
N HIS A 95 23.47 19.55 13.22
CA HIS A 95 22.19 20.13 13.58
C HIS A 95 22.39 21.28 14.59
N VAL A 96 21.57 22.32 14.49
CA VAL A 96 21.62 23.46 15.44
C VAL A 96 21.07 23.13 16.82
N SER A 97 20.23 22.09 16.91
CA SER A 97 19.72 21.59 18.18
C SER A 97 20.20 20.16 18.38
N PRO A 98 20.69 19.76 19.57
CA PRO A 98 20.96 18.36 19.90
C PRO A 98 19.67 17.59 20.18
N LEU A 99 18.60 18.26 20.63
CA LEU A 99 17.32 17.65 21.00
C LEU A 99 16.68 16.88 19.82
N ARG A 100 16.33 15.61 20.04
CA ARG A 100 15.55 14.81 19.10
C ARG A 100 14.07 14.91 19.51
N PRO A 101 13.20 15.54 18.70
CA PRO A 101 11.77 15.52 18.97
C PRO A 101 11.27 14.07 18.95
N THR A 102 10.19 13.81 19.69
CA THR A 102 9.49 12.53 19.61
C THR A 102 9.13 12.24 18.15
N ARG A 103 9.44 11.02 17.70
CA ARG A 103 9.10 10.60 16.34
C ARG A 103 7.58 10.65 16.19
N ARG A 104 7.11 11.28 15.10
CA ARG A 104 5.70 11.18 14.73
C ARG A 104 5.37 9.74 14.37
N ALA A 105 4.15 9.33 14.70
CA ALA A 105 3.57 8.08 14.23
C ALA A 105 3.71 7.95 12.71
N HIS A 106 4.29 6.84 12.26
CA HIS A 106 4.38 6.48 10.84
C HIS A 106 4.44 4.96 10.70
N LEU A 107 4.09 4.46 9.53
CA LEU A 107 4.31 3.05 9.17
C LEU A 107 5.77 2.87 8.76
N THR A 108 6.53 2.13 9.56
CA THR A 108 7.89 1.69 9.19
C THR A 108 7.82 0.73 8.01
N GLU A 109 8.95 0.48 7.33
CA GLU A 109 8.93 -0.44 6.19
C GLU A 109 8.58 -1.87 6.60
N GLU A 110 9.02 -2.32 7.78
CA GLU A 110 8.61 -3.61 8.34
C GLU A 110 7.09 -3.70 8.57
N MET A 111 6.48 -2.64 9.10
CA MET A 111 5.02 -2.57 9.27
C MET A 111 4.29 -2.56 7.93
N LYS A 112 4.84 -1.89 6.92
CA LYS A 112 4.28 -1.90 5.56
C LYS A 112 4.39 -3.28 4.93
N ALA A 113 5.52 -3.96 5.08
CA ALA A 113 5.70 -5.33 4.58
C ALA A 113 4.67 -6.27 5.21
N PHE A 114 4.55 -6.25 6.54
CA PHE A 114 3.52 -7.00 7.26
C PHE A 114 2.10 -6.65 6.78
N ALA A 115 1.80 -5.36 6.60
CA ALA A 115 0.50 -4.92 6.13
C ALA A 115 0.20 -5.37 4.68
N ARG A 116 1.22 -5.42 3.81
CA ARG A 116 1.11 -5.96 2.44
C ARG A 116 0.76 -7.44 2.48
N ASP A 117 1.48 -8.24 3.26
CA ASP A 117 1.24 -9.68 3.40
C ASP A 117 -0.17 -9.96 3.92
N MET A 118 -0.56 -9.31 5.01
CA MET A 118 -1.90 -9.48 5.59
C MET A 118 -3.01 -9.00 4.66
N CYS A 119 -2.73 -7.95 3.88
CA CYS A 119 -3.65 -7.48 2.85
C CYS A 119 -3.80 -8.48 1.71
N ALA A 120 -2.73 -9.17 1.31
CA ALA A 120 -2.80 -10.23 0.29
C ALA A 120 -3.66 -11.41 0.77
N TYR A 121 -3.64 -11.72 2.07
CA TYR A 121 -4.56 -12.67 2.71
C TYR A 121 -5.98 -12.10 2.98
N ASN A 122 -6.35 -10.97 2.38
CA ASN A 122 -7.65 -10.33 2.52
C ASN A 122 -8.07 -9.96 3.95
N HIS A 123 -7.12 -9.76 4.87
CA HIS A 123 -7.46 -9.26 6.20
C HIS A 123 -8.02 -7.82 6.13
N LYS A 124 -9.05 -7.55 6.95
CA LYS A 124 -9.63 -6.20 7.09
C LYS A 124 -8.59 -5.24 7.68
N PRO A 125 -8.58 -3.95 7.30
CA PRO A 125 -7.63 -2.96 7.81
C PRO A 125 -7.55 -2.88 9.34
N MET A 126 -8.67 -3.09 10.04
CA MET A 126 -8.70 -3.13 11.50
C MET A 126 -7.91 -4.32 12.08
N ASN A 127 -8.01 -5.50 11.45
CA ASN A 127 -7.28 -6.69 11.86
C ASN A 127 -5.79 -6.53 11.59
N ILE A 128 -5.43 -5.89 10.46
CA ILE A 128 -4.05 -5.54 10.13
C ILE A 128 -3.48 -4.57 11.18
N TYR A 129 -4.24 -3.52 11.54
CA TYR A 129 -3.84 -2.58 12.58
C TYR A 129 -3.60 -3.30 13.92
N ASN A 130 -4.54 -4.11 14.39
CA ASN A 130 -4.37 -4.89 15.62
C ASN A 130 -3.19 -5.87 15.55
N GLY A 131 -2.94 -6.45 14.38
CA GLY A 131 -1.76 -7.27 14.12
C GLY A 131 -0.46 -6.49 14.26
N ILE A 132 -0.41 -5.25 13.75
CA ILE A 132 0.74 -4.35 13.90
C ILE A 132 0.98 -4.04 15.38
N VAL A 133 -0.08 -3.70 16.13
CA VAL A 133 0.01 -3.41 17.57
C VAL A 133 0.63 -4.59 18.33
N ARG A 134 0.14 -5.81 18.08
CA ARG A 134 0.61 -7.02 18.77
C ARG A 134 2.04 -7.42 18.37
N ARG A 135 2.37 -7.33 17.08
CA ARG A 135 3.64 -7.82 16.54
C ARG A 135 4.81 -6.90 16.83
N PHE A 136 4.61 -5.59 16.70
CA PHE A 136 5.72 -4.62 16.76
C PHE A 136 5.84 -3.92 18.11
N GLN A 137 4.94 -4.22 19.07
CA GLN A 137 4.97 -3.68 20.45
C GLN A 137 5.27 -2.17 20.50
N VAL A 138 4.64 -1.44 19.57
CA VAL A 138 4.96 -0.02 19.34
C VAL A 138 4.47 0.81 20.52
N GLY A 139 5.33 1.66 21.08
CA GLY A 139 4.91 2.62 22.10
C GLY A 139 3.82 3.57 21.57
N GLU A 140 2.89 3.97 22.44
CA GLU A 140 1.68 4.72 22.10
C GLU A 140 1.96 5.97 21.24
N ALA A 141 3.01 6.74 21.58
CA ALA A 141 3.38 7.97 20.88
C ALA A 141 3.88 7.76 19.43
N THR A 142 4.35 6.56 19.11
CA THR A 142 4.90 6.20 17.78
C THR A 142 3.98 5.29 16.98
N MET A 143 2.87 4.85 17.58
CA MET A 143 1.94 3.91 16.97
C MET A 143 1.26 4.54 15.74
N PRO A 144 1.34 3.91 14.55
CA PRO A 144 0.64 4.41 13.37
C PRO A 144 -0.86 4.44 13.65
N THR A 145 -1.55 5.48 13.21
CA THR A 145 -3.01 5.55 13.40
C THR A 145 -3.72 4.57 12.48
N LEU A 146 -4.92 4.12 12.89
CA LEU A 146 -5.75 3.27 12.05
C LEU A 146 -6.00 3.88 10.66
N ALA A 147 -6.25 5.20 10.59
CA ALA A 147 -6.43 5.92 9.33
C ALA A 147 -5.20 5.82 8.41
N MET A 148 -4.00 5.75 8.98
CA MET A 148 -2.77 5.57 8.21
C MET A 148 -2.68 4.16 7.61
N VAL A 149 -3.01 3.14 8.40
CA VAL A 149 -3.08 1.75 7.94
C VAL A 149 -4.14 1.59 6.85
N GLN A 150 -5.33 2.14 7.07
CA GLN A 150 -6.43 2.10 6.10
C GLN A 150 -6.02 2.71 4.75
N ARG A 151 -5.46 3.92 4.74
CA ARG A 151 -5.00 4.59 3.52
C ARG A 151 -3.94 3.75 2.79
N PHE A 152 -2.96 3.21 3.52
CA PHE A 152 -1.92 2.38 2.94
C PHE A 152 -2.49 1.11 2.31
N VAL A 153 -3.31 0.36 3.06
CA VAL A 153 -3.93 -0.89 2.61
C VAL A 153 -4.84 -0.66 1.42
N GLN A 154 -5.68 0.38 1.44
CA GLN A 154 -6.58 0.68 0.33
C GLN A 154 -5.83 1.03 -0.94
N HIS A 155 -4.76 1.82 -0.84
CA HIS A 155 -3.88 2.11 -1.97
C HIS A 155 -3.24 0.84 -2.51
N PHE A 156 -2.67 -0.01 -1.64
CA PHE A 156 -2.03 -1.26 -2.03
C PHE A 156 -3.02 -2.21 -2.74
N ARG A 157 -4.24 -2.38 -2.21
CA ARG A 157 -5.29 -3.20 -2.86
C ARG A 157 -5.62 -2.72 -4.25
N ARG A 158 -5.83 -1.42 -4.41
CA ARG A 158 -6.16 -0.82 -5.73
C ARG A 158 -5.02 -0.98 -6.72
N ALA A 159 -3.79 -0.77 -6.29
CA ALA A 159 -2.62 -0.78 -7.18
C ALA A 159 -2.10 -2.18 -7.51
N ASN A 160 -2.31 -3.19 -6.64
CA ASN A 160 -1.64 -4.49 -6.76
C ASN A 160 -2.59 -5.70 -6.72
N LEU A 161 -3.81 -5.54 -6.20
CA LEU A 161 -4.74 -6.66 -5.98
C LEU A 161 -6.06 -6.49 -6.74
N GLY A 162 -6.09 -5.64 -7.78
CA GLY A 162 -7.24 -5.51 -8.69
C GLY A 162 -8.53 -5.11 -7.98
N GLY A 163 -8.48 -4.10 -7.11
CA GLY A 163 -9.53 -3.74 -6.14
C GLY A 163 -10.94 -3.40 -6.66
N SER A 164 -11.27 -3.71 -7.91
CA SER A 164 -12.61 -3.66 -8.53
C SER A 164 -12.88 -4.80 -9.52
N ASP A 165 -11.88 -5.58 -9.91
CA ASP A 165 -11.92 -6.38 -11.15
C ASP A 165 -12.86 -7.59 -11.00
N PHE A 166 -13.09 -8.05 -9.77
CA PHE A 166 -14.06 -9.11 -9.50
C PHE A 166 -15.52 -8.69 -9.76
N HIS A 167 -15.88 -7.40 -9.65
CA HIS A 167 -17.27 -7.00 -9.89
C HIS A 167 -17.63 -7.11 -11.37
N ASP A 168 -16.73 -6.67 -12.25
CA ASP A 168 -16.91 -6.78 -13.70
C ASP A 168 -16.88 -8.24 -14.15
N ASP A 169 -15.95 -9.05 -13.64
CA ASP A 169 -15.88 -10.49 -13.93
C ASP A 169 -17.14 -11.25 -13.45
N VAL A 170 -17.63 -10.94 -12.25
CA VAL A 170 -18.86 -11.54 -11.73
C VAL A 170 -20.06 -11.08 -12.53
N THR A 171 -20.13 -9.79 -12.90
CA THR A 171 -21.19 -9.24 -13.74
C THR A 171 -21.19 -9.92 -15.11
N ALA A 172 -20.02 -10.15 -15.70
CA ALA A 172 -19.87 -10.88 -16.96
C ALA A 172 -20.40 -12.32 -16.85
N LYS A 173 -20.03 -13.06 -15.79
CA LYS A 173 -20.53 -14.42 -15.54
C LYS A 173 -22.04 -14.47 -15.32
N VAL A 174 -22.61 -13.50 -14.63
CA VAL A 174 -24.06 -13.40 -14.43
C VAL A 174 -24.77 -13.17 -15.77
N ARG A 175 -24.22 -12.32 -16.65
CA ARG A 175 -24.80 -12.11 -17.99
C ARG A 175 -24.63 -13.31 -18.91
N GLU A 176 -23.48 -13.98 -18.83
CA GLU A 176 -23.18 -15.19 -19.60
C GLU A 176 -24.21 -16.30 -19.31
N HIS A 177 -24.56 -16.47 -18.03
CA HIS A 177 -25.53 -17.46 -17.58
C HIS A 177 -26.92 -16.89 -17.33
N ALA A 178 -27.26 -15.73 -17.91
CA ALA A 178 -28.60 -15.14 -17.76
C ALA A 178 -29.66 -16.09 -18.33
N PHE A 179 -30.82 -16.19 -17.68
CA PHE A 179 -31.95 -16.96 -18.21
C PHE A 179 -32.44 -16.40 -19.56
N ARG A 180 -32.42 -17.24 -20.60
CA ARG A 180 -32.88 -16.96 -21.97
C ARG A 180 -34.12 -17.77 -22.35
N GLY A 181 -34.53 -18.73 -21.53
CA GLY A 181 -35.67 -19.60 -21.77
C GLY A 181 -35.34 -20.85 -22.56
N THR A 182 -34.18 -20.92 -23.21
CA THR A 182 -33.73 -22.05 -24.02
C THR A 182 -32.90 -23.07 -23.26
N GLU A 183 -32.64 -22.86 -21.96
CA GLU A 183 -31.81 -23.73 -21.14
C GLU A 183 -32.44 -25.12 -20.95
N GLU A 184 -31.60 -26.14 -20.79
CA GLU A 184 -32.06 -27.48 -20.47
C GLU A 184 -32.66 -27.57 -19.05
N LEU A 185 -33.41 -28.64 -18.78
CA LEU A 185 -34.11 -28.84 -17.50
C LEU A 185 -33.18 -28.74 -16.27
N THR A 186 -31.99 -29.32 -16.37
CA THR A 186 -31.01 -29.39 -15.28
C THR A 186 -29.96 -28.28 -15.37
N GLN A 187 -29.91 -27.53 -16.47
CA GLN A 187 -28.92 -26.49 -16.69
C GLN A 187 -29.18 -25.33 -15.73
N PRO A 188 -28.16 -24.92 -14.95
CA PRO A 188 -28.29 -23.76 -14.08
C PRO A 188 -28.26 -22.48 -14.90
N PHE A 189 -29.05 -21.51 -14.46
CA PHE A 189 -29.07 -20.15 -14.98
C PHE A 189 -29.15 -19.16 -13.82
N THR A 190 -28.82 -17.92 -14.12
CA THR A 190 -28.87 -16.79 -13.20
C THR A 190 -29.98 -15.81 -13.59
N PHE A 191 -30.50 -15.12 -12.58
CA PHE A 191 -31.49 -14.06 -12.77
C PHE A 191 -31.29 -13.00 -11.69
N THR A 192 -31.70 -11.77 -12.00
CA THR A 192 -31.61 -10.63 -11.09
C THR A 192 -32.97 -9.98 -10.92
N TRP A 193 -33.13 -9.19 -9.85
CA TRP A 193 -34.36 -8.46 -9.60
C TRP A 193 -34.68 -7.41 -10.69
N ARG A 194 -33.64 -6.87 -11.34
CA ARG A 194 -33.76 -5.84 -12.39
C ARG A 194 -33.16 -6.37 -13.69
N SER A 195 -33.77 -5.99 -14.81
CA SER A 195 -33.24 -6.20 -16.16
C SER A 195 -33.21 -4.87 -16.93
N ASN A 196 -32.31 -4.74 -17.91
CA ASN A 196 -32.28 -3.59 -18.82
C ASN A 196 -33.36 -3.70 -19.92
N ALA A 197 -33.39 -2.73 -20.82
CA ALA A 197 -34.37 -2.69 -21.92
C ALA A 197 -34.25 -3.89 -22.87
N GLU A 198 -33.05 -4.48 -22.94
CA GLU A 198 -32.71 -5.65 -23.74
C GLU A 198 -32.99 -6.98 -23.01
N GLY A 199 -33.47 -6.93 -21.76
CA GLY A 199 -33.78 -8.09 -20.93
C GLY A 199 -32.57 -8.72 -20.22
N GLU A 200 -31.37 -8.14 -20.34
CA GLU A 200 -30.19 -8.60 -19.63
C GLU A 200 -30.23 -8.26 -18.13
N PRO A 201 -29.68 -9.14 -17.27
CA PRO A 201 -29.67 -8.92 -15.84
C PRO A 201 -28.79 -7.74 -15.42
N ILE A 202 -29.32 -6.89 -14.55
CA ILE A 202 -28.60 -5.78 -13.93
C ILE A 202 -28.09 -6.22 -12.55
N VAL A 203 -26.76 -6.27 -12.41
CA VAL A 203 -26.06 -6.58 -11.16
C VAL A 203 -25.66 -5.27 -10.48
N GLY A 204 -26.21 -5.01 -9.29
CA GLY A 204 -25.86 -3.83 -8.50
C GLY A 204 -24.44 -3.89 -7.94
N ARG A 205 -23.90 -2.76 -7.50
CA ARG A 205 -22.54 -2.63 -6.95
C ARG A 205 -22.42 -3.02 -5.48
N GLY A 206 -23.53 -3.41 -4.83
CA GLY A 206 -23.55 -3.83 -3.43
C GLY A 206 -23.64 -2.67 -2.44
N SER A 207 -24.13 -1.50 -2.86
CA SER A 207 -24.51 -0.42 -1.93
C SER A 207 -25.98 -0.54 -1.53
N ASP A 208 -26.39 0.14 -0.46
CA ASP A 208 -27.79 0.13 0.00
C ASP A 208 -28.79 0.63 -1.07
N THR A 209 -28.34 1.55 -1.93
CA THR A 209 -29.11 2.09 -3.06
C THR A 209 -28.97 1.26 -4.35
N ASP A 210 -27.98 0.37 -4.42
CA ASP A 210 -27.65 -0.43 -5.60
C ASP A 210 -27.21 -1.83 -5.19
N SER A 211 -28.16 -2.57 -4.61
CA SER A 211 -27.91 -3.86 -3.99
C SER A 211 -27.42 -4.91 -5.00
N PHE A 212 -26.40 -5.67 -4.60
CA PHE A 212 -25.93 -6.84 -5.35
C PHE A 212 -26.78 -8.04 -4.94
N VAL A 213 -27.76 -8.42 -5.75
CA VAL A 213 -28.62 -9.59 -5.52
C VAL A 213 -28.76 -10.37 -6.82
N VAL A 214 -28.27 -11.62 -6.82
CA VAL A 214 -28.31 -12.53 -7.97
C VAL A 214 -28.88 -13.86 -7.48
N GLY A 215 -29.93 -14.35 -8.14
CA GLY A 215 -30.48 -15.68 -7.95
C GLY A 215 -29.83 -16.67 -8.92
N VAL A 216 -29.68 -17.92 -8.48
CA VAL A 216 -29.24 -19.05 -9.31
C VAL A 216 -30.27 -20.16 -9.17
N SER A 217 -30.75 -20.70 -10.28
CA SER A 217 -31.72 -21.79 -10.28
C SER A 217 -31.58 -22.66 -11.54
N SER A 218 -32.42 -23.67 -11.67
CA SER A 218 -32.63 -24.44 -12.89
C SER A 218 -34.12 -24.71 -13.07
N LYS A 219 -34.56 -25.06 -14.28
CA LYS A 219 -35.99 -25.36 -14.54
C LYS A 219 -36.46 -26.53 -13.67
N GLN A 220 -35.61 -27.53 -13.42
CA GLN A 220 -35.91 -28.65 -12.54
C GLN A 220 -36.15 -28.20 -11.09
N LEU A 221 -35.38 -27.24 -10.57
CA LEU A 221 -35.58 -26.72 -9.21
C LEU A 221 -36.91 -25.97 -9.11
N LEU A 222 -37.25 -25.14 -10.10
CA LEU A 222 -38.52 -24.44 -10.14
C LEU A 222 -39.71 -25.41 -10.23
N LEU A 223 -39.62 -26.41 -11.11
CA LEU A 223 -40.65 -27.46 -11.23
C LEU A 223 -40.81 -28.32 -9.98
N ARG A 224 -39.78 -28.43 -9.15
CA ARG A 224 -39.91 -29.09 -7.84
C ARG A 224 -40.64 -28.19 -6.86
N LEU A 225 -40.32 -26.90 -6.81
CA LEU A 225 -40.97 -25.93 -5.92
C LEU A 225 -42.48 -25.78 -6.20
N ASP A 226 -42.90 -25.96 -7.45
CA ASP A 226 -44.31 -25.90 -7.86
C ASP A 226 -45.10 -27.18 -7.53
N ARG A 227 -44.46 -28.23 -6.98
CA ARG A 227 -45.16 -29.45 -6.55
C ARG A 227 -45.89 -29.20 -5.24
N GLU A 228 -47.08 -29.79 -5.11
CA GLU A 228 -47.81 -29.77 -3.86
C GLU A 228 -46.95 -30.32 -2.70
N PRO A 229 -47.00 -29.71 -1.51
CA PRO A 229 -46.19 -30.11 -0.36
C PRO A 229 -46.33 -31.61 -0.01
N ASP A 230 -47.49 -32.19 -0.29
CA ASP A 230 -47.83 -33.58 0.00
C ASP A 230 -47.12 -34.58 -0.94
N ALA A 231 -46.52 -34.12 -2.05
CA ALA A 231 -45.73 -34.94 -2.97
C ALA A 231 -44.26 -35.11 -2.51
N TYR A 232 -43.83 -34.43 -1.45
CA TYR A 232 -42.53 -34.62 -0.83
C TYR A 232 -42.61 -35.78 0.16
N VAL A 233 -42.41 -37.01 -0.31
CA VAL A 233 -42.24 -38.17 0.59
C VAL A 233 -40.86 -38.08 1.27
N PRO A 234 -40.75 -38.24 2.61
CA PRO A 234 -39.48 -38.22 3.34
C PRO A 234 -38.48 -39.29 2.90
#